data_AF-A0A7W0M5A8-F1
#
_entry.id   AF-A0A7W0M5A8-F1
#
_cell.length_a   1.000
_cell.length_b   1.000
_cell.length_c   1.000
_cell.angle_alpha   90.00
_cell.angle_beta   90.00
_cell.angle_gamma   90.00
#
_symmetry.space_group_name_H-M   'P 1'
#
loop_
_entity.id
_entity.type
_entity.pdbx_description
1 polymer ?
#
loop_
_entity_poly.entity_id
_entity_poly.type
_entity_poly.pdbx_seq_one_letter_code
_entity_poly.pdbx_strand_id
1 'polypeptide(L)'
;MLRAVLAVIAGYAVIFVCVFASFSTAYLLMGTAGAFRPESYEVSLLWLAVSFPLALIAAVIGGFVCAKIPRGGRAPLVLAGLVFAFGLLSAVIEIQAAPAPAVRTAEVGVLEAMSQARQPTWVAWLNPFLGAAGILIGAKLATARVAKPRIEAASI
;
A
#
# COMPACT_ATOMS: atom_id res chain seq x y z
N MET A 1 -19.68 14.36 -9.71
CA MET A 1 -19.12 13.01 -9.96
C MET A 1 -17.68 13.04 -10.46
N LEU A 2 -17.33 13.86 -11.46
CA LEU A 2 -15.95 14.00 -11.95
C LEU A 2 -14.90 14.19 -10.84
N ARG A 3 -15.14 15.10 -9.90
CA ARG A 3 -14.23 15.35 -8.75
C ARG A 3 -14.00 14.12 -7.87
N ALA A 4 -15.00 13.25 -7.74
CA ALA A 4 -14.87 12.01 -6.96
C ALA A 4 -14.05 10.96 -7.70
N VAL A 5 -14.23 10.84 -9.02
CA VAL A 5 -13.42 9.96 -9.88
C VAL A 5 -11.96 10.41 -9.89
N LEU A 6 -11.71 11.70 -10.10
CA LEU A 6 -10.37 12.29 -10.03
C LEU A 6 -9.72 12.08 -8.66
N ALA A 7 -10.50 12.13 -7.57
CA ALA A 7 -10.00 11.87 -6.23
C ALA A 7 -9.52 10.42 -6.06
N VAL A 8 -10.27 9.45 -6.57
CA VAL A 8 -9.90 8.03 -6.53
C VAL A 8 -8.63 7.80 -7.35
N ILE A 9 -8.57 8.34 -8.57
CA ILE A 9 -7.39 8.22 -9.46
C ILE A 9 -6.16 8.84 -8.80
N ALA A 10 -6.27 10.06 -8.28
CA ALA A 10 -5.17 10.74 -7.61
C ALA A 10 -4.70 9.98 -6.36
N GLY A 11 -5.64 9.49 -5.54
CA GLY A 11 -5.30 8.67 -4.37
C GLY A 11 -4.55 7.40 -4.76
N TYR A 12 -5.03 6.68 -5.78
CA TYR A 12 -4.36 5.47 -6.27
C TYR A 12 -2.97 5.76 -6.85
N ALA A 13 -2.83 6.82 -7.65
CA ALA A 13 -1.54 7.24 -8.21
C ALA A 13 -0.53 7.58 -7.10
N VAL A 14 -0.96 8.26 -6.04
CA VAL A 14 -0.10 8.55 -4.88
C VAL A 14 0.32 7.27 -4.16
N ILE A 15 -0.60 6.32 -3.95
CA ILE A 15 -0.24 5.00 -3.37
C ILE A 15 0.83 4.33 -4.23
N PHE A 16 0.62 4.26 -5.55
CA PHE A 16 1.55 3.64 -6.48
C PHE A 16 2.94 4.27 -6.40
N VAL A 17 3.03 5.60 -6.47
CA VAL A 17 4.32 6.32 -6.39
C VAL A 17 4.99 6.09 -5.03
N CYS A 18 4.24 6.18 -3.92
CA CYS A 18 4.78 5.96 -2.58
C CYS A 18 5.29 4.54 -2.40
N VAL A 19 4.53 3.52 -2.80
CA VAL A 19 4.94 2.11 -2.72
C VAL A 19 6.17 1.89 -3.61
N PHE A 20 6.11 2.29 -4.88
CA PHE A 20 7.20 2.06 -5.82
C PHE A 20 8.51 2.71 -5.34
N ALA A 21 8.47 3.98 -4.94
CA ALA A 21 9.65 4.70 -4.48
C ALA A 21 10.19 4.12 -3.16
N SER A 22 9.33 3.87 -2.18
CA SER A 22 9.77 3.40 -0.86
C SER A 22 10.29 1.97 -0.90
N PHE A 23 9.63 1.06 -1.61
CA PHE A 23 10.07 -0.33 -1.74
C PHE A 23 11.34 -0.43 -2.58
N SER A 24 11.45 0.34 -3.67
CA SER A 24 12.69 0.38 -4.46
C SER A 24 13.85 0.91 -3.62
N THR A 25 13.63 1.98 -2.83
CA THR A 25 14.66 2.53 -1.95
C THR A 25 15.06 1.53 -0.87
N ALA A 26 14.09 0.90 -0.19
CA ALA A 26 14.36 -0.12 0.81
C ALA A 26 15.15 -1.29 0.22
N TYR A 27 14.79 -1.74 -0.98
CA TYR A 27 15.49 -2.80 -1.69
C TYR A 27 16.93 -2.42 -2.01
N LEU A 28 17.17 -1.23 -2.56
CA LEU A 28 18.52 -0.76 -2.92
C LEU A 28 19.41 -0.58 -1.69
N LEU A 29 18.84 -0.21 -0.54
CA LEU A 29 19.58 -0.08 0.72
C LEU A 29 19.91 -1.43 1.37
N MET A 30 18.99 -2.40 1.28
CA MET A 30 19.12 -3.71 1.93
C MET A 30 19.81 -4.77 1.06
N GLY A 31 19.78 -4.60 -0.26
CA GLY A 31 20.23 -5.61 -1.22
C GLY A 31 19.39 -6.89 -1.21
N THR A 32 19.77 -7.89 -2.01
CA THR A 32 19.04 -9.17 -2.01
C THR A 32 19.17 -9.94 -0.70
N ALA A 33 20.32 -9.85 -0.03
CA ALA A 33 20.56 -10.54 1.24
C ALA A 33 19.61 -10.09 2.35
N GLY A 34 19.23 -8.80 2.36
CA GLY A 34 18.21 -8.29 3.28
C GLY A 34 16.78 -8.56 2.81
N ALA A 35 16.53 -8.57 1.50
CA ALA A 35 15.18 -8.72 0.94
C ALA A 35 14.68 -10.18 0.92
N PHE A 36 15.56 -11.14 0.72
CA PHE A 36 15.22 -12.55 0.46
C PHE A 36 15.96 -13.51 1.39
N ARG A 37 15.43 -14.74 1.50
CA ARG A 37 16.17 -15.86 2.08
C ARG A 37 17.35 -16.25 1.17
N PRO A 38 18.41 -16.88 1.72
CA PRO A 38 19.51 -17.40 0.92
C PRO A 38 18.99 -18.32 -0.20
N GLU A 39 19.53 -18.16 -1.41
CA GLU A 39 19.26 -18.99 -2.60
C GLU A 39 17.79 -19.10 -3.04
N SER A 40 16.93 -18.22 -2.52
CA SER A 40 15.48 -18.25 -2.76
C SER A 40 14.94 -16.86 -3.09
N TYR A 41 13.75 -16.84 -3.69
CA TYR A 41 12.93 -15.64 -3.85
C TYR A 41 11.87 -15.49 -2.75
N GLU A 42 11.88 -16.37 -1.74
CA GLU A 42 11.11 -16.16 -0.52
C GLU A 42 11.61 -14.90 0.19
N VAL A 43 10.69 -13.97 0.43
CA VAL A 43 11.01 -12.75 1.17
C VAL A 43 11.48 -13.06 2.59
N SER A 44 12.48 -12.32 3.05
CA SER A 44 13.01 -12.47 4.39
C SER A 44 12.04 -11.90 5.44
N LEU A 45 12.21 -12.29 6.71
CA LEU A 45 11.45 -11.69 7.81
C LEU A 45 11.77 -10.19 7.97
N LEU A 46 13.01 -9.80 7.70
CA LEU A 46 13.44 -8.40 7.74
C LEU A 46 12.71 -7.58 6.67
N TRP A 47 12.59 -8.11 5.46
CA TRP A 47 11.83 -7.48 4.38
C TRP A 47 10.37 -7.30 4.75
N LEU A 48 9.74 -8.33 5.33
CA LEU A 48 8.35 -8.24 5.81
C LEU A 48 8.19 -7.16 6.89
N ALA A 49 9.12 -7.09 7.86
CA ALA A 49 9.09 -6.10 8.92
C ALA A 49 9.18 -4.65 8.39
N VAL A 50 9.91 -4.44 7.28
CA VAL A 50 10.04 -3.14 6.61
C VAL A 50 8.87 -2.86 5.66
N SER A 51 8.40 -3.86 4.92
CA SER A 51 7.38 -3.68 3.88
C SER A 51 6.01 -3.32 4.45
N PHE A 52 5.62 -3.91 5.58
CA PHE A 52 4.33 -3.62 6.22
C PHE A 52 4.15 -2.15 6.59
N PRO A 53 5.05 -1.50 7.35
CA PRO A 53 4.89 -0.09 7.68
C PRO A 53 4.96 0.79 6.42
N LEU A 54 5.82 0.48 5.44
CA LEU A 54 5.88 1.25 4.20
C LEU A 54 4.57 1.19 3.40
N ALA A 55 4.00 -0.01 3.23
CA ALA A 55 2.72 -0.19 2.55
C ALA A 55 1.58 0.53 3.29
N LEU A 56 1.54 0.41 4.62
CA LEU A 56 0.53 1.08 5.44
C LEU A 56 0.63 2.61 5.34
N ILE A 57 1.84 3.16 5.44
CA ILE A 57 2.09 4.61 5.29
C ILE A 57 1.64 5.08 3.90
N ALA A 58 2.01 4.36 2.84
CA ALA A 58 1.60 4.70 1.47
C ALA A 58 0.06 4.71 1.32
N ALA A 59 -0.62 3.68 1.86
CA ALA A 59 -2.08 3.60 1.87
C ALA A 59 -2.73 4.77 2.63
N VAL A 60 -2.17 5.14 3.80
CA VAL A 60 -2.62 6.29 4.59
C VAL A 60 -2.46 7.60 3.82
N ILE A 61 -1.32 7.83 3.16
CA ILE A 61 -1.09 9.03 2.36
C ILE A 61 -2.08 9.09 1.19
N GLY A 62 -2.27 7.98 0.48
CA GLY A 62 -3.25 7.89 -0.61
C GLY A 62 -4.67 8.20 -0.19
N GLY A 63 -5.12 7.60 0.93
CA GLY A 63 -6.44 7.87 1.50
C GLY A 63 -6.62 9.32 1.95
N PHE A 64 -5.56 9.91 2.52
CA PHE A 64 -5.55 11.32 2.89
C PHE A 64 -5.71 12.23 1.67
N VAL A 65 -4.93 12.00 0.60
CA VAL A 65 -5.03 12.78 -0.65
C VAL A 65 -6.40 12.61 -1.30
N CYS A 66 -6.91 11.37 -1.38
CA CYS A 66 -8.24 11.08 -1.92
C CYS A 66 -9.34 11.83 -1.17
N ALA A 67 -9.23 11.98 0.14
CA ALA A 67 -10.23 12.68 0.96
C ALA A 67 -10.17 14.21 0.84
N LYS A 68 -9.04 14.79 0.40
CA LYS A 68 -8.88 16.25 0.28
C LYS A 68 -9.46 16.86 -0.99
N ILE A 69 -9.66 16.07 -2.04
CA ILE A 69 -10.12 16.55 -3.34
C ILE A 69 -11.64 16.83 -3.40
N PRO A 70 -12.53 15.93 -2.93
CA PRO A 70 -13.98 16.17 -2.96
C PRO A 70 -14.47 16.90 -1.69
N ARG A 71 -15.51 17.73 -1.82
CA ARG A 71 -16.21 18.34 -0.68
C ARG A 71 -17.24 17.36 -0.12
N GLY A 72 -16.77 16.43 0.72
CA GLY A 72 -17.60 15.38 1.32
C GLY A 72 -17.99 14.29 0.30
N GLY A 73 -17.95 13.03 0.71
CA GLY A 73 -18.38 11.93 -0.15
C GLY A 73 -17.71 10.60 0.13
N ARG A 74 -18.18 9.57 -0.59
CA ARG A 74 -17.75 8.18 -0.46
C ARG A 74 -16.49 7.83 -1.28
N ALA A 75 -15.80 8.81 -1.86
CA ALA A 75 -14.65 8.55 -2.74
C ALA A 75 -13.51 7.74 -2.07
N PRO A 76 -13.09 8.03 -0.82
CA PRO A 76 -12.09 7.20 -0.15
C PRO A 76 -12.60 5.78 0.16
N LEU A 77 -13.91 5.61 0.36
CA LEU A 77 -14.52 4.29 0.56
C LEU A 77 -14.53 3.48 -0.74
N VAL A 78 -14.78 4.13 -1.89
CA VAL A 78 -14.63 3.50 -3.21
C VAL A 78 -13.16 3.10 -3.45
N LEU A 79 -12.20 3.99 -3.17
CA LEU A 79 -10.77 3.67 -3.29
C LEU A 79 -10.37 2.48 -2.40
N ALA A 80 -10.80 2.47 -1.13
CA ALA A 80 -10.56 1.36 -0.22
C ALA A 80 -11.18 0.05 -0.73
N GLY A 81 -12.41 0.10 -1.25
CA GLY A 81 -13.08 -1.05 -1.85
C GLY A 81 -12.36 -1.59 -3.08
N LEU A 82 -11.86 -0.71 -3.96
CA LEU A 82 -11.08 -1.12 -5.15
C LEU A 82 -9.76 -1.76 -4.76
N VAL A 83 -9.00 -1.15 -3.84
CA VAL A 83 -7.73 -1.71 -3.37
C VAL A 83 -7.94 -3.03 -2.65
N PHE A 84 -9.01 -3.17 -1.87
CA PHE A 84 -9.40 -4.42 -1.25
C PHE A 84 -9.72 -5.51 -2.28
N ALA A 85 -10.59 -5.21 -3.25
CA ALA A 85 -11.01 -6.15 -4.28
C ALA A 85 -9.84 -6.60 -5.17
N PHE A 86 -9.02 -5.66 -5.64
CA PHE A 86 -7.83 -5.98 -6.42
C PHE A 86 -6.78 -6.71 -5.59
N GLY A 87 -6.61 -6.35 -4.32
CA GLY A 87 -5.73 -7.07 -3.42
C GLY A 87 -6.16 -8.54 -3.23
N LEU A 88 -7.45 -8.80 -3.01
CA LEU A 88 -7.97 -10.16 -2.90
C LEU A 88 -7.76 -10.95 -4.19
N LEU A 89 -8.05 -10.34 -5.34
CA LEU A 89 -7.81 -10.97 -6.64
C LEU A 89 -6.33 -11.33 -6.81
N SER A 90 -5.42 -10.40 -6.50
CA SER A 90 -3.98 -10.64 -6.56
C SER A 90 -3.54 -11.76 -5.61
N ALA A 91 -4.07 -11.80 -4.38
CA ALA A 91 -3.76 -12.87 -3.42
C ALA A 91 -4.16 -14.25 -3.95
N VAL A 92 -5.34 -14.35 -4.58
CA VAL A 92 -5.82 -15.60 -5.19
C VAL A 92 -4.90 -16.04 -6.34
N ILE A 93 -4.53 -15.10 -7.23
CA ILE A 93 -3.62 -15.39 -8.36
C ILE A 93 -2.26 -15.88 -7.84
N GLU A 94 -1.71 -15.22 -6.81
CA GLU A 94 -0.40 -15.57 -6.26
C GLU A 94 -0.38 -16.94 -5.59
N ILE A 95 -1.43 -17.28 -4.83
CA ILE A 95 -1.54 -18.57 -4.14
C ILE A 95 -1.70 -19.72 -5.15
N GLN A 96 -2.39 -19.47 -6.27
CA GLN A 96 -2.57 -20.47 -7.32
C GLN A 96 -1.34 -20.60 -8.24
N ALA A 97 -0.46 -19.60 -8.26
CA ALA A 97 0.74 -19.65 -9.08
C ALA A 97 1.65 -20.80 -8.61
N ALA A 98 1.96 -21.72 -9.52
CA ALA A 98 2.84 -22.86 -9.22
C ALA A 98 4.17 -22.38 -8.61
N PRO A 99 4.74 -23.13 -7.65
CA PRO A 99 6.08 -22.86 -7.16
C PRO A 99 7.05 -23.04 -8.34
N ALA A 100 7.59 -21.93 -8.85
CA ALA A 100 8.70 -22.02 -9.78
C ALA A 100 9.94 -22.40 -8.96
N PRO A 101 10.69 -23.46 -9.32
CA PRO A 101 11.92 -23.86 -8.66
C PRO A 101 13.09 -22.91 -9.00
N ALA A 102 12.83 -21.61 -8.98
CA ALA A 102 13.82 -20.59 -9.32
C ALA A 102 14.76 -20.43 -8.12
N VAL A 103 15.86 -21.17 -8.14
CA VAL A 103 17.00 -20.92 -7.26
C VAL A 103 17.55 -19.55 -7.64
N ARG A 104 17.68 -18.66 -6.67
CA ARG A 104 18.29 -17.34 -6.89
C ARG A 104 19.80 -17.50 -6.93
N THR A 105 20.37 -17.45 -8.13
CA THR A 105 21.80 -17.71 -8.37
C THR A 105 22.71 -16.49 -8.23
N ALA A 106 22.14 -15.27 -8.15
CA ALA A 106 22.89 -14.02 -8.06
C ALA A 106 22.11 -12.89 -7.36
N GLU A 107 22.77 -11.74 -7.19
CA GLU A 107 22.10 -10.46 -6.96
C GLU A 107 21.21 -10.14 -8.16
N VAL A 108 19.98 -9.70 -7.91
CA VAL A 108 19.00 -9.38 -8.95
C VAL A 108 18.60 -7.92 -8.89
N GLY A 109 18.14 -7.36 -10.01
CA GLY A 109 17.64 -5.99 -10.05
C GLY A 109 16.27 -5.85 -9.36
N VAL A 110 15.88 -4.61 -9.03
CA VAL A 110 14.57 -4.29 -8.42
C VAL A 110 13.40 -4.89 -9.21
N LEU A 111 13.43 -4.75 -10.55
CA LEU A 111 12.33 -5.20 -11.41
C LEU A 111 12.21 -6.73 -11.43
N GLU A 112 13.33 -7.43 -11.49
CA GLU A 112 13.37 -8.88 -11.41
C GLU A 112 12.91 -9.36 -10.03
N ALA A 113 13.42 -8.73 -8.96
CA ALA A 113 13.01 -8.99 -7.58
C ALA A 113 11.49 -8.84 -7.40
N MET A 114 10.88 -7.78 -7.92
CA MET A 114 9.42 -7.59 -7.85
C MET A 114 8.63 -8.67 -8.58
N SER A 115 9.16 -9.17 -9.71
CA SER A 115 8.48 -10.19 -10.52
C SER A 115 8.60 -11.61 -9.96
N GLN A 116 9.69 -11.89 -9.24
CA GLN A 116 10.01 -13.23 -8.74
C GLN A 116 9.70 -13.39 -7.25
N ALA A 117 9.57 -12.28 -6.49
CA ALA A 117 9.36 -12.30 -5.05
C ALA A 117 8.15 -13.18 -4.67
N ARG A 118 8.38 -14.02 -3.66
CA ARG A 118 7.35 -14.87 -3.06
C ARG A 118 7.13 -14.43 -1.62
N GLN A 119 5.91 -13.98 -1.33
CA GLN A 119 5.50 -13.71 0.05
C GLN A 119 4.79 -14.94 0.64
N PRO A 120 4.84 -15.13 1.96
CA PRO A 120 4.04 -16.14 2.62
C PRO A 120 2.54 -15.93 2.33
N THR A 121 1.78 -17.02 2.19
CA THR A 121 0.36 -16.97 1.83
C THR A 121 -0.48 -16.15 2.81
N TRP A 122 -0.14 -16.15 4.10
CA TRP A 122 -0.81 -15.34 5.10
C TRP A 122 -0.59 -13.83 4.89
N VAL A 123 0.57 -13.43 4.34
CA VAL A 123 0.86 -12.02 3.99
C VAL A 123 0.00 -11.61 2.80
N ALA A 124 -0.10 -12.48 1.79
CA ALA A 124 -0.95 -12.24 0.62
C ALA A 124 -2.41 -11.97 1.03
N TRP A 125 -2.94 -12.74 2.00
CA TRP A 125 -4.28 -12.50 2.54
C TRP A 125 -4.40 -11.25 3.40
N LEU A 126 -3.34 -10.84 4.09
CA LEU A 126 -3.36 -9.69 5.00
C LEU A 126 -3.28 -8.36 4.25
N ASN A 127 -2.52 -8.29 3.16
CA ASN A 127 -2.25 -7.08 2.38
C ASN A 127 -3.51 -6.30 1.95
N PRO A 128 -4.59 -6.94 1.43
CA PRO A 128 -5.81 -6.23 1.03
C PRO A 128 -6.47 -5.51 2.20
N PHE A 129 -6.49 -6.13 3.39
CA PHE A 129 -7.05 -5.54 4.60
C PHE A 129 -6.19 -4.37 5.09
N LEU A 130 -4.86 -4.51 5.07
CA LEU A 130 -3.94 -3.44 5.44
C LEU A 130 -4.07 -2.23 4.50
N GLY A 131 -4.14 -2.47 3.18
CA GLY A 131 -4.32 -1.42 2.19
C GLY A 131 -5.64 -0.67 2.40
N ALA A 132 -6.75 -1.39 2.55
CA ALA A 132 -8.05 -0.79 2.80
C ALA A 132 -8.10 -0.03 4.14
N ALA A 133 -7.58 -0.62 5.22
CA ALA A 133 -7.53 0.02 6.52
C ALA A 133 -6.70 1.31 6.49
N GLY A 134 -5.51 1.27 5.88
CA GLY A 134 -4.65 2.45 5.70
C GLY A 134 -5.37 3.59 4.98
N ILE A 135 -6.05 3.30 3.87
CA ILE A 135 -6.83 4.29 3.11
C ILE A 135 -7.90 4.94 4.00
N LEU A 136 -8.67 4.13 4.75
CA LEU A 136 -9.73 4.65 5.61
C LEU A 136 -9.17 5.49 6.77
N ILE A 137 -8.05 5.09 7.36
CA ILE A 137 -7.34 5.86 8.39
C ILE A 137 -6.91 7.21 7.80
N GLY A 138 -6.22 7.20 6.65
CA GLY A 138 -5.80 8.42 5.96
C GLY A 138 -6.94 9.38 5.65
N ALA A 139 -8.06 8.83 5.17
CA ALA A 139 -9.26 9.61 4.90
C ALA A 139 -9.84 10.27 6.16
N LYS A 140 -9.91 9.54 7.28
CA LYS A 140 -10.36 10.07 8.58
C LYS A 140 -9.45 11.19 9.09
N LEU A 141 -8.12 11.06 8.94
CA LEU A 141 -7.17 12.10 9.32
C LEU A 141 -7.35 13.37 8.50
N ALA A 142 -7.65 13.24 7.21
CA ALA A 142 -7.91 14.37 6.32
C ALA A 142 -9.17 15.15 6.69
N THR A 143 -10.24 14.47 7.12
CA THR A 143 -11.53 15.09 7.48
C THR A 143 -11.53 15.64 8.90
N ALA A 144 -10.89 14.99 9.87
CA ALA A 144 -10.76 15.50 11.24
C ALA A 144 -10.07 16.87 11.29
N ARG A 145 -9.09 17.12 10.42
CA ARG A 145 -8.41 18.42 10.30
C ARG A 145 -9.27 19.53 9.72
N VAL A 146 -10.37 19.21 9.02
CA VAL A 146 -11.28 20.21 8.44
C VAL A 146 -12.35 20.66 9.46
N ALA A 147 -12.58 19.89 10.52
CA ALA A 147 -13.65 20.12 11.48
C ALA A 147 -13.31 21.07 12.66
N LYS A 148 -12.17 21.76 12.65
CA LYS A 148 -11.79 22.76 13.69
C LYS A 148 -11.61 24.13 13.00
N PRO A 149 -12.27 25.26 13.41
CA PRO A 149 -12.53 25.66 14.80
C PRO A 149 -13.93 26.26 15.11
N ARG A 150 -14.45 26.07 16.33
CA ARG A 150 -15.40 27.01 16.95
C ARG A 150 -15.15 27.07 18.46
N ILE A 151 -14.09 27.77 18.83
CA ILE A 151 -13.95 28.33 20.17
C ILE A 151 -14.04 29.84 19.97
N GLU A 152 -14.82 30.49 20.84
CA GLU A 152 -14.98 31.95 21.02
C GLU A 152 -16.03 32.66 20.15
N ALA A 153 -17.27 32.69 20.64
CA ALA A 153 -18.17 33.85 20.61
C ALA A 153 -19.39 33.58 21.52
N ALA A 154 -19.14 33.29 22.80
CA ALA A 154 -20.11 33.57 23.86
C ALA A 154 -19.47 34.68 24.70
N SER A 155 -19.65 35.90 24.20
CA SER A 155 -19.26 37.13 24.88
C SER A 155 -20.01 37.24 26.21
N ILE A 156 -19.24 37.67 27.19
CA ILE A 156 -19.58 38.42 28.42
C ILE A 156 -20.85 39.24 28.28
#